data_AF-A0A964ZL21-F1
#
_entry.id   AF-A0A964ZL21-F1
#
_cell.length_a   1.000
_cell.length_b   1.000
_cell.length_c   1.000
_cell.angle_alpha   90.00
_cell.angle_beta   90.00
_cell.angle_gamma   90.00
#
_symmetry.space_group_name_H-M   'P 1'
#
loop_
_entity.id
_entity.type
_entity.pdbx_description
1 polymer ?
#
loop_
_entity_poly.entity_id
_entity_poly.type
_entity_poly.pdbx_seq_one_letter_code
_entity_poly.pdbx_strand_id
1 'polypeptide(L)'
;MAKHRYSSFIPIKLDDRTWPNKTMTKAPQWCSVDLRDGNQALIDPMDVPRKLAMFSLLIKMGYKEIEVGFPSASQTDFDFVRKIIEDRLIPDDVTIQVLTQARDTLIRRTYESLVGAKSAVVHLYNSTSTLQRRVVFGQDKEGIKKIAV
;
A
#
# COMPACT_ATOMS: atom_id res chain seq x y z
N MET A 1 -33.82 0.28 -15.10
CA MET A 1 -32.63 0.56 -14.27
C MET A 1 -32.56 2.05 -13.94
N ALA A 2 -32.19 2.40 -12.70
CA ALA A 2 -32.09 3.78 -12.22
C ALA A 2 -30.82 4.49 -12.75
N LYS A 3 -30.74 4.71 -14.07
CA LYS A 3 -29.59 5.36 -14.72
C LYS A 3 -29.33 6.79 -14.20
N HIS A 4 -30.37 7.48 -13.73
CA HIS A 4 -30.29 8.83 -13.15
C HIS A 4 -29.43 8.94 -11.88
N ARG A 5 -29.07 7.80 -11.24
CA ARG A 5 -28.21 7.77 -10.04
C ARG A 5 -26.71 7.84 -10.37
N TYR A 6 -26.34 7.74 -11.65
CA TYR A 6 -24.96 7.65 -12.10
C TYR A 6 -24.67 8.75 -13.12
N SER A 7 -23.47 9.32 -13.05
CA SER A 7 -22.98 10.28 -14.04
C SER A 7 -21.80 9.68 -14.79
N SER A 8 -21.65 10.02 -16.07
CA SER A 8 -20.49 9.61 -16.86
C SER A 8 -19.21 10.27 -16.34
N PHE A 9 -18.08 9.58 -16.49
CA PHE A 9 -16.78 10.19 -16.27
C PHE A 9 -16.53 11.29 -17.32
N ILE A 10 -15.91 12.39 -16.89
CA ILE A 10 -15.51 13.50 -17.78
C ILE A 10 -14.13 13.16 -18.37
N PRO A 11 -14.00 12.89 -19.68
CA PRO A 11 -12.73 12.49 -20.27
C PRO A 11 -11.64 13.55 -20.12
N ILE A 12 -10.42 13.09 -19.86
CA ILE A 12 -9.24 13.96 -19.81
C ILE A 12 -8.77 14.19 -21.25
N LYS A 13 -8.73 15.46 -21.67
CA LYS A 13 -8.18 15.84 -22.97
C LYS A 13 -6.66 15.86 -22.91
N LEU A 14 -6.04 14.88 -23.56
CA LEU A 14 -4.58 14.74 -23.71
C LEU A 14 -4.31 14.40 -25.18
N ASP A 15 -4.16 15.44 -26.00
CA ASP A 15 -4.14 15.34 -27.47
C ASP A 15 -2.82 14.76 -27.99
N ASP A 16 -1.72 15.04 -27.29
CA ASP A 16 -0.34 14.64 -27.61
C ASP A 16 0.07 13.31 -26.94
N ARG A 17 -0.91 12.49 -26.52
CA ARG A 17 -0.63 11.23 -25.81
C ARG A 17 0.23 10.30 -26.68
N THR A 18 1.32 9.80 -26.11
CA THR A 18 2.27 8.94 -26.85
C THR A 18 2.13 7.45 -26.56
N TRP A 19 1.42 7.06 -25.49
CA TRP A 19 1.30 5.66 -25.07
C TRP A 19 0.66 4.72 -26.10
N PRO A 20 -0.25 5.14 -27.02
CA PRO A 20 -0.79 4.22 -28.03
C PRO A 20 0.26 3.69 -29.03
N ASN A 21 1.35 4.43 -29.22
CA ASN A 21 2.42 4.08 -30.17
C ASN A 21 3.63 3.45 -29.49
N LYS A 22 3.55 3.11 -28.21
CA LYS A 22 4.65 2.52 -27.44
C LYS A 22 4.35 1.05 -27.14
N THR A 23 5.35 0.21 -27.35
CA THR A 23 5.35 -1.20 -26.93
C THR A 23 6.26 -1.37 -25.71
N MET A 24 5.83 -2.15 -24.72
CA MET A 24 6.67 -2.47 -23.57
C MET A 24 7.84 -3.36 -23.99
N THR A 25 9.07 -2.94 -23.67
CA THR A 25 10.30 -3.69 -24.01
C THR A 25 11.07 -4.18 -22.79
N LYS A 26 10.64 -3.78 -21.58
CA LYS A 26 11.26 -4.13 -20.31
C LYS A 26 10.18 -4.39 -19.27
N ALA A 27 10.45 -5.28 -18.33
CA ALA A 27 9.59 -5.46 -17.17
C ALA A 27 9.60 -4.18 -16.29
N PRO A 28 8.47 -3.80 -15.70
CA PRO A 28 8.45 -2.74 -14.70
C PRO A 28 9.08 -3.25 -13.39
N GLN A 29 9.33 -2.32 -12.48
CA GLN A 29 9.52 -2.66 -11.08
C GLN A 29 8.19 -3.17 -10.52
N TRP A 30 8.23 -4.33 -9.86
CA TRP A 30 7.04 -4.95 -9.30
C TRP A 30 7.01 -4.80 -7.79
N CYS A 31 5.87 -4.38 -7.26
CA CYS A 31 5.54 -4.42 -5.84
C CYS A 31 4.34 -5.34 -5.63
N SER A 32 4.51 -6.40 -4.83
CA SER A 32 3.42 -7.30 -4.47
C SER A 32 2.76 -6.80 -3.19
N VAL A 33 1.41 -6.75 -3.19
CA VAL A 33 0.61 -6.24 -2.06
C VAL A 33 -0.25 -7.33 -1.40
N ASP A 34 0.01 -8.59 -1.73
CA ASP A 34 -0.77 -9.75 -1.34
C ASP A 34 -0.90 -9.89 0.19
N LEU A 35 0.15 -9.56 0.95
CA LEU A 35 0.18 -9.71 2.41
C LEU A 35 -0.59 -8.62 3.17
N ARG A 36 -0.99 -7.53 2.50
CA ARG A 36 -1.77 -6.44 3.09
C ARG A 36 -3.08 -6.22 2.33
N ASP A 37 -3.02 -5.72 1.10
CA ASP A 37 -4.22 -5.39 0.31
C ASP A 37 -4.99 -6.66 -0.09
N GLY A 38 -4.26 -7.70 -0.48
CA GLY A 38 -4.84 -9.02 -0.75
C GLY A 38 -5.43 -9.65 0.50
N ASN A 39 -4.66 -9.68 1.60
CA ASN A 39 -5.09 -10.24 2.87
C ASN A 39 -6.35 -9.56 3.45
N GLN A 40 -6.48 -8.24 3.29
CA GLN A 40 -7.65 -7.47 3.75
C GLN A 40 -8.94 -7.83 3.00
N ALA A 41 -8.83 -8.40 1.80
CA ALA A 41 -9.97 -8.81 0.98
C ALA A 41 -10.45 -10.25 1.26
N LEU A 42 -9.73 -11.02 2.09
CA LEU A 42 -10.11 -12.40 2.41
C LEU A 42 -11.25 -12.45 3.42
N ILE A 43 -12.16 -13.42 3.25
CA ILE A 43 -13.18 -13.76 4.25
C ILE A 43 -12.50 -14.23 5.54
N ASP A 44 -11.52 -15.13 5.39
CA ASP A 44 -10.70 -15.66 6.48
C ASP A 44 -9.25 -15.14 6.31
N PRO A 45 -8.88 -14.08 7.06
CA PRO A 45 -7.54 -13.50 6.96
C PRO A 45 -6.43 -14.52 7.19
N MET A 46 -5.29 -14.30 6.56
CA MET A 46 -4.09 -15.12 6.75
C MET A 46 -3.60 -15.02 8.18
N ASP A 47 -3.38 -16.18 8.79
CA ASP A 47 -2.57 -16.32 9.99
C ASP A 47 -1.06 -16.18 9.66
N VAL A 48 -0.23 -16.16 10.70
CA VAL A 48 1.22 -16.01 10.56
C VAL A 48 1.83 -17.08 9.64
N PRO A 49 1.51 -18.39 9.77
CA PRO A 49 2.02 -19.40 8.83
C PRO A 49 1.66 -19.14 7.37
N ARG A 50 0.41 -18.77 7.06
CA ARG A 50 -0.02 -18.44 5.69
C ARG A 50 0.69 -17.20 5.16
N LYS A 51 0.87 -16.17 5.99
CA LYS A 51 1.64 -14.97 5.60
C LYS A 51 3.11 -15.31 5.32
N LEU A 52 3.76 -16.12 6.15
CA LEU A 52 5.14 -16.53 5.93
C LEU A 52 5.31 -17.36 4.65
N ALA A 53 4.35 -18.25 4.36
CA ALA A 53 4.34 -19.03 3.13
C ALA A 53 4.22 -18.11 1.89
N MET A 54 3.30 -17.15 1.92
CA MET A 54 3.14 -16.16 0.85
C MET A 54 4.39 -15.28 0.69
N PHE A 55 4.95 -14.75 1.78
CA PHE A 55 6.18 -13.95 1.74
C PHE A 55 7.35 -14.73 1.12
N SER A 56 7.52 -15.99 1.56
CA SER A 56 8.55 -16.88 1.02
C SER A 56 8.35 -17.19 -0.47
N LEU A 57 7.10 -17.35 -0.90
CA LEU A 57 6.78 -17.57 -2.31
C LEU A 57 7.15 -16.35 -3.17
N LEU A 58 6.78 -15.14 -2.73
CA LEU A 58 7.08 -13.89 -3.44
C LEU A 58 8.59 -13.66 -3.59
N ILE A 59 9.36 -13.93 -2.53
CA ILE A 59 10.82 -13.90 -2.60
C ILE A 59 11.35 -14.90 -3.62
N LYS A 60 10.87 -16.15 -3.59
CA LYS A 60 11.29 -17.20 -4.54
C LYS A 60 10.95 -16.85 -5.99
N MET A 61 9.86 -16.13 -6.23
CA MET A 61 9.47 -15.63 -7.56
C MET A 61 10.33 -14.45 -8.03
N GLY A 62 11.05 -13.79 -7.12
CA GLY A 62 11.95 -12.68 -7.44
C GLY A 62 11.38 -11.28 -7.22
N TYR A 63 10.27 -11.12 -6.50
CA TYR A 63 9.77 -9.80 -6.10
C TYR A 63 10.78 -9.09 -5.20
N LYS A 64 11.02 -7.80 -5.46
CA LYS A 64 11.98 -6.97 -4.71
C LYS A 64 11.30 -5.93 -3.82
N GLU A 65 10.04 -5.63 -4.07
CA GLU A 65 9.20 -4.82 -3.20
C GLU A 65 7.97 -5.63 -2.79
N ILE A 66 7.72 -5.72 -1.48
CA ILE A 66 6.62 -6.50 -0.93
C ILE A 66 5.95 -5.70 0.20
N GLU A 67 4.66 -5.39 0.06
CA GLU A 67 3.87 -4.75 1.12
C GLU A 67 3.44 -5.79 2.16
N VAL A 68 3.95 -5.67 3.38
CA VAL A 68 3.88 -6.69 4.43
C VAL A 68 2.82 -6.41 5.49
N GLY A 69 2.21 -5.22 5.51
CA GLY A 69 1.13 -4.94 6.44
C GLY A 69 0.78 -3.46 6.64
N PHE A 70 -0.24 -3.23 7.46
CA PHE A 70 -0.64 -1.93 8.01
C PHE A 70 -0.45 -1.94 9.54
N PRO A 71 0.82 -1.90 10.02
CA PRO A 71 1.17 -2.24 11.40
C PRO A 71 0.64 -1.26 12.44
N SER A 72 0.34 -0.01 12.04
CA SER A 72 -0.26 0.96 12.96
C SER A 72 -1.76 0.73 13.21
N ALA A 73 -2.43 -0.03 12.34
CA ALA A 73 -3.87 -0.28 12.40
C ALA A 73 -4.23 -1.74 12.76
N SER A 74 -3.28 -2.67 12.65
CA SER A 74 -3.48 -4.10 12.93
C SER A 74 -2.32 -4.65 13.76
N GLN A 75 -2.63 -5.23 14.93
CA GLN A 75 -1.63 -5.87 15.79
C GLN A 75 -1.01 -7.10 15.11
N THR A 76 -1.81 -7.91 14.42
CA THR A 76 -1.31 -9.08 13.67
C THR A 76 -0.34 -8.67 12.55
N ASP A 77 -0.56 -7.51 11.92
CA ASP A 77 0.38 -6.98 10.93
C ASP A 77 1.66 -6.47 11.60
N PHE A 78 1.52 -5.78 12.73
CA PHE A 78 2.66 -5.35 13.54
C PHE A 78 3.55 -6.54 13.92
N ASP A 79 2.96 -7.60 14.48
CA ASP A 79 3.67 -8.80 14.92
C ASP A 79 4.33 -9.53 13.74
N PHE A 80 3.67 -9.57 12.58
CA PHE A 80 4.25 -10.13 11.37
C PHE A 80 5.48 -9.34 10.89
N VAL A 81 5.40 -8.01 10.87
CA VAL A 81 6.53 -7.13 10.52
C VAL A 81 7.69 -7.34 11.51
N ARG A 82 7.42 -7.37 12.82
CA ARG A 82 8.44 -7.65 13.84
C ARG A 82 9.11 -9.00 13.59
N LYS A 83 8.30 -10.04 13.37
CA LYS A 83 8.78 -11.40 13.13
C LYS A 83 9.74 -11.49 11.96
N ILE A 84 9.38 -10.96 10.78
CA ILE A 84 10.25 -11.06 9.60
C ILE A 84 11.56 -10.27 9.75
N ILE A 85 11.57 -9.20 10.55
CA ILE A 85 12.77 -8.41 10.86
C ILE A 85 13.65 -9.14 11.87
N GLU A 86 13.07 -9.56 13.00
CA GLU A 86 13.79 -10.18 14.12
C GLU A 86 14.38 -11.55 13.74
N ASP A 87 13.62 -12.35 12.98
CA ASP A 87 14.07 -13.63 12.45
C ASP A 87 14.97 -13.49 11.21
N ARG A 88 15.26 -12.25 10.78
CA ARG A 88 16.10 -11.92 9.59
C ARG A 88 15.65 -12.63 8.31
N LEU A 89 14.35 -12.65 8.07
CA LEU A 89 13.74 -13.34 6.92
C LEU A 89 13.71 -12.49 5.65
N ILE A 90 14.08 -11.21 5.74
CA ILE A 90 14.11 -10.27 4.60
C ILE A 90 15.47 -10.39 3.91
N PRO A 91 15.53 -10.84 2.64
CA PRO A 91 16.78 -10.86 1.87
C PRO A 91 17.37 -9.46 1.67
N ASP A 92 18.68 -9.39 1.45
CA ASP A 92 19.41 -8.12 1.29
C ASP A 92 18.96 -7.26 0.11
N ASP A 93 18.36 -7.87 -0.91
CA ASP A 93 17.88 -7.24 -2.14
C ASP A 93 16.35 -7.03 -2.15
N VAL A 94 15.66 -7.27 -1.03
CA VAL A 94 14.23 -7.06 -0.88
C VAL A 94 13.97 -5.90 0.05
N THR A 95 13.09 -4.98 -0.37
CA THR A 95 12.58 -3.88 0.45
C THR A 95 11.14 -4.18 0.85
N ILE A 96 10.86 -4.19 2.15
CA ILE A 96 9.50 -4.32 2.67
C ILE A 96 8.78 -2.97 2.59
N GLN A 97 7.48 -2.99 2.30
CA GLN A 97 6.61 -1.82 2.32
C GLN A 97 5.57 -1.96 3.45
N VAL A 98 5.34 -0.89 4.19
CA VAL A 98 4.27 -0.82 5.20
C VAL A 98 3.36 0.37 4.91
N LEU A 99 2.06 0.16 5.06
CA LEU A 99 1.07 1.21 4.85
C LEU A 99 0.86 2.01 6.14
N THR A 100 0.65 3.32 6.02
CA THR A 100 0.20 4.15 7.14
C THR A 100 -0.73 5.28 6.70
N GLN A 101 -1.60 5.71 7.61
CA GLN A 101 -2.41 6.91 7.44
C GLN A 101 -1.61 8.13 7.89
N ALA A 102 -1.92 9.30 7.32
CA ALA A 102 -1.28 10.56 7.66
C ALA A 102 -1.76 11.13 9.02
N ARG A 103 -1.47 10.41 10.11
CA ARG A 103 -1.69 10.82 11.50
C ARG A 103 -0.43 10.54 12.30
N ASP A 104 0.07 11.53 13.04
CA ASP A 104 1.35 11.44 13.77
C ASP A 104 1.50 10.16 14.61
N THR A 105 0.48 9.80 15.39
CA THR A 105 0.52 8.60 16.25
C THR A 105 0.61 7.30 15.44
N LEU A 106 -0.03 7.24 14.27
CA LEU A 106 0.02 6.07 13.39
C LEU A 106 1.36 5.98 12.68
N ILE A 107 1.91 7.11 12.24
CA ILE A 107 3.23 7.18 11.63
C ILE A 107 4.28 6.68 12.63
N ARG A 108 4.27 7.18 13.88
CA ARG A 108 5.19 6.74 14.94
C ARG A 108 5.11 5.22 15.14
N ARG A 109 3.91 4.67 15.29
CA ARG A 109 3.70 3.22 15.44
C ARG A 109 4.17 2.42 14.23
N THR A 110 4.01 2.94 13.02
CA THR A 110 4.57 2.33 11.81
C THR A 110 6.10 2.27 11.89
N TYR A 111 6.77 3.35 12.30
CA TYR A 111 8.23 3.34 12.48
C TYR A 111 8.69 2.40 13.60
N GLU A 112 7.95 2.31 14.71
CA GLU A 112 8.22 1.34 15.78
C GLU A 112 8.22 -0.10 15.25
N SER A 113 7.29 -0.44 14.35
CA SER A 113 7.27 -1.77 13.74
C SER A 113 8.53 -2.08 12.91
N LEU A 114 9.15 -1.05 12.33
CA LEU A 114 10.29 -1.17 11.41
C LEU A 114 11.67 -1.16 12.10
N VAL A 115 11.74 -1.05 13.43
CA VAL A 115 13.03 -1.00 14.16
C VAL A 115 13.88 -2.23 13.83
N GLY A 116 15.08 -2.01 13.29
CA GLY A 116 16.01 -3.07 12.88
C GLY A 116 15.89 -3.51 11.40
N ALA A 117 14.92 -2.99 10.65
CA ALA A 117 14.89 -3.18 9.20
C ALA A 117 16.05 -2.45 8.52
N LYS A 118 16.71 -3.11 7.57
CA LYS A 118 17.81 -2.53 6.76
C LYS A 118 17.29 -1.45 5.78
N SER A 119 16.13 -1.70 5.19
CA SER A 119 15.46 -0.84 4.22
C SER A 119 13.95 -1.07 4.30
N ALA A 120 13.15 -0.01 4.20
CA ALA A 120 11.70 -0.11 4.15
C ALA A 120 11.08 1.08 3.40
N VAL A 121 9.98 0.84 2.68
CA VAL A 121 9.10 1.87 2.13
C VAL A 121 7.97 2.14 3.12
N VAL A 122 7.87 3.37 3.61
CA VAL A 122 6.71 3.83 4.38
C VAL A 122 5.70 4.44 3.41
N HIS A 123 4.69 3.68 3.02
CA HIS A 123 3.63 4.12 2.12
C HIS A 123 2.57 4.88 2.92
N LEU A 124 2.71 6.20 2.97
CA LEU A 124 1.73 7.10 3.59
C LEU A 124 0.68 7.51 2.56
N TYR A 125 -0.59 7.48 2.95
CA TYR A 125 -1.69 7.91 2.08
C TYR A 125 -2.77 8.72 2.81
N ASN A 126 -3.49 9.53 2.04
CA ASN A 126 -4.76 10.15 2.39
C ASN A 126 -5.67 10.23 1.15
N SER A 127 -6.99 10.26 1.35
CA SER A 127 -7.94 10.29 0.23
C SER A 127 -8.08 11.69 -0.36
N THR A 128 -7.94 11.81 -1.68
CA THR A 128 -7.97 13.09 -2.41
C THR A 128 -9.19 13.26 -3.32
N SER A 129 -10.07 12.27 -3.42
CA SER A 129 -11.23 12.30 -4.35
C SER A 129 -12.23 13.41 -4.00
N THR A 130 -12.84 14.03 -5.02
CA THR A 130 -13.82 15.12 -4.85
C THR A 130 -14.95 14.77 -3.88
N LEU A 131 -15.43 13.52 -3.95
CA LEU A 131 -16.46 13.00 -3.06
C LEU A 131 -15.97 12.97 -1.61
N GLN A 132 -14.84 12.32 -1.33
CA GLN A 132 -14.34 12.19 0.04
C GLN A 132 -13.97 13.54 0.66
N ARG A 133 -13.36 14.46 -0.10
CA ARG A 133 -13.09 15.82 0.40
C ARG A 133 -14.36 16.48 0.95
N ARG A 134 -15.47 16.36 0.22
CA ARG A 134 -16.75 16.97 0.59
C ARG A 134 -17.46 16.25 1.73
N VAL A 135 -17.55 14.91 1.68
CA VAL A 135 -18.48 14.16 2.56
C VAL A 135 -17.80 13.40 3.70
N VAL A 136 -16.49 13.14 3.62
CA VAL A 136 -15.73 12.45 4.67
C VAL A 136 -14.94 13.47 5.50
N PHE A 137 -14.20 14.35 4.83
CA PHE A 137 -13.30 15.29 5.51
C PHE A 137 -13.93 16.67 5.77
N GLY A 138 -14.91 17.08 4.96
CA GLY A 138 -15.46 18.44 5.02
C GLY A 138 -14.41 19.53 4.75
N GLN A 139 -13.40 19.22 3.94
CA GLN A 139 -12.25 20.09 3.68
C GLN A 139 -12.10 20.43 2.19
N ASP A 140 -11.50 21.57 1.91
CA ASP A 140 -11.14 22.00 0.57
C ASP A 140 -9.82 21.34 0.11
N LYS A 141 -9.30 21.77 -1.06
CA LYS A 141 -8.05 21.20 -1.59
C LYS A 141 -6.85 21.50 -0.69
N GLU A 142 -6.79 22.68 -0.10
CA GLU A 142 -5.65 23.09 0.75
C GLU A 142 -5.68 22.37 2.10
N GLY A 143 -6.86 22.17 2.69
CA GLY A 143 -7.01 21.35 3.89
C GLY A 143 -6.51 19.92 3.68
N ILE A 144 -6.89 19.29 2.55
CA ILE A 144 -6.47 17.93 2.22
C ILE A 144 -4.97 17.83 1.92
N LYS A 145 -4.36 18.86 1.31
CA LYS A 145 -2.91 18.93 1.14
C LYS A 145 -2.19 18.97 2.48
N LYS A 146 -2.68 19.76 3.44
CA LYS A 146 -2.08 19.85 4.79
C LYS A 146 -2.10 18.54 5.57
N ILE A 147 -3.00 17.61 5.23
CA ILE A 147 -2.99 16.26 5.82
C ILE A 147 -1.80 15.43 5.31
N ALA A 148 -1.32 15.68 4.09
CA ALA A 148 -0.25 14.91 3.46
C ALA A 148 1.17 15.44 3.75
N VAL A 149 1.28 16.57 4.45
CA VAL A 149 2.54 17.28 4.73
C VAL A 149 2.91 17.16 6.20
#